data_AF-A0A0T9RR76-F1
#
_entry.id   AF-A0A0T9RR76-F1
#
_cell.length_a   1.000
_cell.length_b   1.000
_cell.length_c   1.000
_cell.angle_alpha   90.00
_cell.angle_beta   90.00
_cell.angle_gamma   90.00
#
_symmetry.space_group_name_H-M   'P 1'
#
loop_
_entity.id
_entity.type
_entity.pdbx_description
1 polymer ?
#
loop_
_entity_poly.entity_id
_entity_poly.type
_entity_poly.pdbx_seq_one_letter_code
_entity_poly.pdbx_strand_id
1 'polypeptide(L)'
;MTSRQRFEKWLEEVHGLYGSDIDWEPERNCYRIFGIHLAHKAWQAAIETPVILPPLIDVEGLEGEVLNAANHFNAAIAMCSIAIRKAGYPSECSPMFYPTDKQGG
;
A
#
# COMPACT_ATOMS: atom_id res chain seq x y z
N MET A 1 -12.51 -6.40 10.30
CA MET A 1 -12.22 -7.61 9.51
C MET A 1 -10.77 -7.99 9.75
N THR A 2 -10.48 -9.23 10.13
CA THR A 2 -9.11 -9.70 10.40
C THR A 2 -8.33 -9.90 9.09
N SER A 3 -7.00 -10.01 9.19
CA SER A 3 -6.13 -10.34 8.04
C SER A 3 -6.57 -11.65 7.35
N ARG A 4 -6.89 -12.67 8.14
CA ARG A 4 -7.47 -13.94 7.65
C ARG A 4 -8.76 -13.73 6.87
N GLN A 5 -9.73 -13.01 7.43
CA GLN A 5 -11.02 -12.76 6.77
C GLN A 5 -10.85 -11.98 5.46
N ARG A 6 -9.87 -11.08 5.36
CA ARG A 6 -9.52 -10.39 4.11
C ARG A 6 -8.98 -11.34 3.05
N PHE A 7 -8.11 -12.26 3.46
CA PHE A 7 -7.56 -13.27 2.56
C PHE A 7 -8.64 -14.26 2.08
N GLU A 8 -9.50 -14.75 2.98
CA GLU A 8 -10.61 -15.66 2.63
C GLU A 8 -11.58 -15.01 1.66
N LYS A 9 -11.93 -13.74 1.91
CA LYS A 9 -12.77 -12.97 0.99
C LYS A 9 -12.12 -12.78 -0.38
N TRP A 10 -10.82 -12.52 -0.43
CA TRP A 10 -10.08 -12.41 -1.69
C TRP A 10 -10.05 -13.75 -2.46
N LEU A 11 -9.88 -14.88 -1.77
CA LEU A 11 -9.94 -16.21 -2.38
C LEU A 11 -11.33 -16.51 -2.97
N GLU A 12 -12.39 -16.15 -2.25
CA GLU A 12 -13.77 -16.32 -2.73
C GLU A 12 -14.04 -15.45 -3.96
N GLU A 13 -13.72 -14.15 -3.88
CA GLU A 13 -14.05 -13.18 -4.94
C GLU A 13 -13.22 -13.35 -6.22
N VAL A 14 -11.93 -13.70 -6.10
CA VAL A 14 -11.00 -13.75 -7.24
C VAL A 14 -10.85 -15.16 -7.80
N HIS A 15 -10.85 -16.17 -6.92
CA HIS A 15 -10.54 -17.55 -7.30
C HIS A 15 -11.73 -18.50 -7.15
N GLY A 16 -12.85 -18.06 -6.57
CA GLY A 16 -14.00 -18.91 -6.31
C GLY A 16 -13.71 -20.03 -5.30
N LEU A 17 -12.68 -19.87 -4.46
CA LEU A 17 -12.28 -20.85 -3.46
C LEU A 17 -12.90 -20.50 -2.11
N TYR A 18 -13.79 -21.36 -1.61
CA TYR A 18 -14.52 -21.15 -0.35
C TYR A 18 -14.96 -22.47 0.27
N GLY A 19 -15.48 -22.43 1.50
CA GLY A 19 -15.99 -23.62 2.18
C GLY A 19 -14.91 -24.70 2.37
N SER A 20 -15.08 -25.87 1.76
CA SER A 20 -14.14 -27.00 1.89
C SER A 20 -12.79 -26.76 1.20
N ASP A 21 -12.68 -25.78 0.30
CA ASP A 21 -11.41 -25.43 -0.36
C ASP A 21 -10.43 -24.70 0.58
N ILE A 22 -10.92 -24.23 1.74
CA ILE A 22 -10.16 -23.49 2.73
C ILE A 22 -10.27 -24.17 4.11
N ASP A 23 -9.26 -24.95 4.48
CA ASP A 23 -9.21 -25.64 5.78
C ASP A 23 -8.26 -24.90 6.74
N TRP A 24 -8.82 -24.17 7.71
CA TRP A 24 -8.05 -23.46 8.74
C TRP A 24 -7.71 -24.38 9.92
N GLU A 25 -6.44 -24.43 10.28
CA GLU A 25 -5.88 -25.23 11.38
C GLU A 25 -5.46 -24.32 12.54
N PRO A 26 -6.27 -24.25 13.63
CA PRO A 26 -6.04 -23.33 14.74
C PRO A 26 -4.69 -23.53 15.44
N GLU A 27 -4.24 -24.78 15.59
CA GLU A 27 -3.01 -25.13 16.32
C GLU A 27 -1.76 -24.60 15.61
N ARG A 28 -1.80 -24.50 14.28
CA ARG A 28 -0.72 -23.96 13.45
C ARG A 28 -0.94 -22.50 13.08
N ASN A 29 -2.10 -21.93 13.42
CA ASN A 29 -2.53 -20.59 13.02
C ASN A 29 -2.37 -20.38 11.50
N CYS A 30 -2.76 -21.39 10.71
CA CYS A 30 -2.62 -21.36 9.26
C CYS A 30 -3.56 -22.31 8.53
N TYR A 31 -3.48 -22.39 7.20
CA TYR A 31 -4.26 -23.33 6.39
C TYR A 31 -3.58 -24.70 6.30
N ARG A 32 -4.37 -25.78 6.43
CA ARG A 32 -3.89 -27.16 6.30
C ARG A 32 -3.53 -27.49 4.85
N ILE A 33 -4.32 -26.98 3.91
CA ILE A 33 -4.09 -27.16 2.47
C ILE A 33 -2.85 -26.37 2.07
N PHE A 34 -1.81 -27.08 1.62
CA PHE A 34 -0.49 -26.50 1.36
C PHE A 34 -0.51 -25.36 0.34
N GLY A 35 -1.30 -25.48 -0.73
CA GLY A 35 -1.45 -24.41 -1.73
C GLY A 35 -2.03 -23.13 -1.14
N ILE A 36 -3.07 -23.25 -0.31
CA ILE A 36 -3.71 -22.12 0.38
C ILE A 36 -2.76 -21.52 1.43
N HIS A 37 -1.99 -22.36 2.13
CA HIS A 37 -0.95 -21.91 3.06
C HIS A 37 0.08 -21.01 2.38
N LEU A 38 0.64 -21.46 1.25
CA LEU A 38 1.60 -20.67 0.49
C LEU A 38 0.99 -19.37 -0.04
N ALA A 39 -0.23 -19.43 -0.59
CA ALA A 39 -0.96 -18.26 -1.05
C ALA A 39 -1.20 -17.25 0.08
N HIS A 40 -1.57 -17.72 1.28
CA HIS A 40 -1.77 -16.86 2.44
C HIS A 40 -0.46 -16.18 2.86
N LYS A 41 0.66 -16.91 2.89
CA LYS A 41 1.97 -16.33 3.22
C LYS A 41 2.44 -15.29 2.19
N ALA A 42 2.28 -15.58 0.91
CA ALA A 42 2.59 -14.63 -0.15
C ALA A 42 1.70 -13.39 -0.08
N TRP A 43 0.41 -13.58 0.16
CA TRP A 43 -0.55 -12.49 0.30
C TRP A 43 -0.23 -11.62 1.52
N GLN A 44 0.09 -12.21 2.68
CA GLN A 44 0.52 -11.47 3.87
C GLN A 44 1.73 -10.58 3.57
N ALA A 45 2.78 -11.14 2.95
CA ALA A 45 3.95 -10.37 2.56
C ALA A 45 3.62 -9.23 1.57
N ALA A 46 2.72 -9.48 0.62
CA ALA A 46 2.30 -8.48 -0.34
C ALA A 46 1.52 -7.33 0.32
N ILE A 47 0.63 -7.60 1.28
CA ILE A 47 -0.14 -6.55 1.96
C ILE A 47 0.66 -5.79 3.01
N GLU A 48 1.78 -6.35 3.49
CA GLU A 48 2.73 -5.69 4.38
C GLU A 48 3.71 -4.79 3.62
N THR A 49 3.85 -4.99 2.30
CA THR A 49 4.72 -4.18 1.45
C THR A 49 4.09 -2.79 1.25
N PRO A 50 4.77 -1.70 1.63
CA PRO A 50 4.25 -0.35 1.46
C PRO A 50 4.07 0.04 -0.01
N VAL A 51 2.96 0.72 -0.31
CA VAL A 51 2.82 1.44 -1.57
C VAL A 51 3.73 2.66 -1.52
N ILE A 52 4.69 2.72 -2.45
CA ILE A 52 5.62 3.83 -2.57
C ILE A 52 4.96 4.96 -3.35
N LEU A 53 4.68 6.07 -2.66
CA LEU A 53 4.14 7.29 -3.22
C LEU A 53 5.26 8.17 -3.79
N PRO A 54 4.94 9.05 -4.75
CA PRO A 54 5.87 10.08 -5.19
C PRO A 54 6.45 10.88 -4.01
N PRO A 55 7.71 11.33 -4.12
CA PRO A 55 8.31 12.19 -3.12
C PRO A 55 7.57 13.53 -3.05
N LEU A 56 7.57 14.13 -1.87
CA LEU A 56 7.05 15.48 -1.69
C LEU A 56 8.01 16.51 -2.32
N ILE A 57 7.44 17.61 -2.80
CA ILE A 57 8.21 18.75 -3.30
C ILE A 57 8.67 19.58 -2.12
N ASP A 58 9.96 19.92 -2.09
CA ASP A 58 10.50 20.90 -1.15
C ASP A 58 9.95 22.29 -1.49
N VAL A 59 9.37 22.96 -0.51
CA VAL A 59 8.75 24.26 -0.67
C VAL A 59 9.65 25.42 -0.22
N GLU A 60 10.84 25.13 0.33
CA GLU A 60 11.77 26.15 0.77
C GLU A 60 12.22 27.03 -0.42
N GLY A 61 12.01 28.35 -0.29
CA GLY A 61 12.38 29.33 -1.31
C GLY A 61 11.45 29.37 -2.54
N LEU A 62 10.36 28.60 -2.55
CA LEU A 62 9.33 28.73 -3.59
C LEU A 62 8.37 29.87 -3.25
N GLU A 63 7.94 30.61 -4.28
CA GLU A 63 6.97 31.71 -4.15
C GLU A 63 5.92 31.67 -5.27
N GLY A 64 4.84 32.45 -5.07
CA GLY A 64 3.80 32.65 -6.08
C GLY A 64 3.11 31.37 -6.55
N GLU A 65 2.91 31.25 -7.86
CA GLU A 65 2.22 30.11 -8.48
C GLU A 65 2.97 28.79 -8.28
N VAL A 66 4.30 28.83 -8.24
CA VAL A 66 5.14 27.63 -8.08
C VAL A 66 4.97 27.04 -6.67
N LEU A 67 4.97 27.89 -5.63
CA LEU A 67 4.66 27.47 -4.26
C LEU A 67 3.24 26.88 -4.16
N ASN A 68 2.26 27.53 -4.81
CA ASN A 68 0.88 27.07 -4.78
C ASN A 68 0.73 25.69 -5.45
N ALA A 69 1.38 25.48 -6.59
CA ALA A 69 1.39 24.19 -7.29
C ALA A 69 2.06 23.09 -6.43
N ALA A 70 3.19 23.38 -5.80
CA ALA A 70 3.89 22.44 -4.91
C ALA A 70 3.02 22.04 -3.71
N ASN A 71 2.30 22.99 -3.10
CA ASN A 71 1.38 22.72 -2.00
C ASN A 71 0.20 21.83 -2.44
N HIS A 72 -0.41 22.09 -3.60
CA HIS A 72 -1.48 21.24 -4.13
C HIS A 72 -0.98 19.82 -4.42
N PHE A 73 0.21 19.68 -5.00
CA PHE A 73 0.82 18.38 -5.24
C PHE A 73 1.03 17.61 -3.93
N ASN A 74 1.69 18.24 -2.95
CA ASN A 74 1.94 17.61 -1.65
C ASN A 74 0.64 17.22 -0.92
N ALA A 75 -0.40 18.06 -1.00
CA ALA A 75 -1.72 17.76 -0.45
C ALA A 75 -2.38 16.55 -1.15
N ALA A 76 -2.26 16.44 -2.48
CA ALA A 76 -2.76 15.29 -3.22
C ALA A 76 -2.05 13.99 -2.82
N ILE A 77 -0.72 14.01 -2.66
CA ILE A 77 0.05 12.85 -2.17
C ILE A 77 -0.40 12.44 -0.76
N ALA A 78 -0.62 13.40 0.13
CA ALA A 78 -1.13 13.13 1.47
C ALA A 78 -2.53 12.48 1.44
N MET A 79 -3.44 12.95 0.57
CA MET A 79 -4.76 12.35 0.41
C MET A 79 -4.69 10.91 -0.13
N CYS A 80 -3.81 10.64 -1.10
CA CYS A 80 -3.56 9.28 -1.58
C CYS A 80 -3.07 8.36 -0.46
N SER A 81 -2.13 8.83 0.37
CA SER A 81 -1.62 8.08 1.52
C SER A 81 -2.73 7.69 2.51
N ILE A 82 -3.63 8.62 2.81
CA ILE A 82 -4.80 8.37 3.67
C ILE A 82 -5.73 7.32 3.05
N ALA A 83 -6.02 7.44 1.75
CA ALA A 83 -6.90 6.51 1.06
C ALA A 83 -6.34 5.07 1.05
N ILE A 84 -5.04 4.91 0.77
CA ILE A 84 -4.35 3.62 0.78
C ILE A 84 -4.39 2.98 2.17
N ARG A 85 -4.13 3.76 3.23
CA ARG A 85 -4.20 3.29 4.62
C ARG A 85 -5.62 2.90 5.04
N LYS A 86 -6.64 3.65 4.59
CA LYS A 86 -8.05 3.29 4.79
C LYS A 86 -8.43 2.00 4.07
N ALA A 87 -7.81 1.71 2.92
CA ALA A 87 -7.95 0.43 2.22
C ALA A 87 -7.19 -0.72 2.91
N GLY A 88 -6.45 -0.43 3.99
CA GLY A 88 -5.76 -1.43 4.81
C GLY A 88 -4.41 -1.86 4.24
N TYR A 89 -3.74 -0.97 3.50
CA TYR A 89 -2.37 -1.16 3.00
C TYR A 89 -1.44 -0.07 3.59
N PRO A 90 -0.16 -0.39 3.87
CA PRO A 90 0.81 0.62 4.24
C PRO A 90 1.17 1.51 3.04
N SER A 91 1.59 2.74 3.33
CA SER A 91 2.07 3.69 2.34
C SER A 91 3.27 4.45 2.88
N GLU A 92 4.25 4.69 2.02
CA GLU A 92 5.46 5.45 2.30
C GLU A 92 5.72 6.42 1.14
N CYS A 93 6.26 7.61 1.43
CA CYS A 93 6.75 8.48 0.36
C CYS A 93 8.14 8.02 -0.04
N SER A 94 8.41 7.99 -1.34
CA SER A 94 9.77 7.81 -1.86
C SER A 94 10.70 8.84 -1.23
N PRO A 95 11.97 8.49 -0.92
CA PRO A 95 12.97 9.48 -0.57
C PRO A 95 13.03 10.57 -1.65
N MET A 96 13.18 11.82 -1.18
CA MET A 96 13.04 13.09 -1.91
C MET A 96 13.58 13.08 -3.34
N PHE A 97 12.78 13.58 -4.29
CA PHE A 97 13.25 13.99 -5.60
C PHE A 97 13.90 15.37 -5.44
N TYR A 98 15.22 15.44 -5.60
CA TYR A 98 15.90 16.70 -5.85
C TYR A 98 15.65 17.07 -7.32
N PRO A 99 15.02 18.21 -7.65
CA PRO A 99 15.12 18.73 -9.01
C PRO A 99 16.60 19.02 -9.28
N THR A 100 17.23 18.18 -10.11
CA THR A 100 18.61 18.36 -10.56
C THR A 100 18.72 19.49 -11.58
N ASP A 101 18.56 20.73 -11.13
CA ASP A 101 18.89 21.93 -11.90
C ASP A 101 18.65 23.21 -11.09
N LYS A 102 19.43 23.39 -10.02
CA LYS A 102 20.00 24.72 -9.75
C LYS A 102 21.02 25.04 -10.86
N GLN A 103 20.56 25.22 -12.11
CA GLN A 103 21.36 25.95 -13.09
C GLN A 103 21.09 27.42 -12.85
N GLY A 104 22.05 28.06 -12.17
CA GLY A 104 22.09 29.51 -12.06
C GLY A 104 22.10 30.15 -13.43
N GLY A 105 21.30 31.21 -13.56
CA GLY A 105 21.38 32.26 -14.57
C GLY A 105 21.15 33.58 -13.86
#